data_AF-A0A6M3LUN0-F1
#
_entry.id   AF-A0A6M3LUN0-F1
#
_cell.length_a   1.000
_cell.length_b   1.000
_cell.length_c   1.000
_cell.angle_alpha   90.00
_cell.angle_beta   90.00
_cell.angle_gamma   90.00
#
_symmetry.space_group_name_H-M   'P 1'
#
loop_
_entity.id
_entity.type
_entity.pdbx_description
1 polymer ?
#
loop_
_entity_poly.entity_id
_entity_poly.type
_entity_poly.pdbx_seq_one_letter_code
_entity_poly.pdbx_strand_id
1 'polypeptide(L)'
;MPLDVVAGIDKENQVRIEITINGLYKSNSYGAVVDTGYSGGLVLPLTMAVDLGLEKVGSSAVTLADGSVQVLPAFLCKVSVGETIHDISTLVLGNEVLVGMELLQNYRLCIAPSMGVVTLSQDKQGVEYTQLINSLRKLTGRYQ
;
A
#
# COMPACT_ATOMS: atom_id res chain seq x y z
N MET A 1 9.02 -18.78 -1.89
CA MET A 1 8.43 -18.98 -3.22
C MET A 1 8.27 -17.60 -3.85
N PRO A 2 8.40 -17.45 -5.17
CA PRO A 2 7.93 -16.24 -5.83
C PRO A 2 6.46 -16.03 -5.44
N LEU A 3 6.07 -14.78 -5.16
CA LEU A 3 4.65 -14.47 -5.07
C LEU A 3 4.11 -14.50 -6.49
N ASP A 4 3.03 -15.23 -6.72
CA ASP A 4 2.23 -15.09 -7.94
C ASP A 4 1.40 -13.80 -7.85
N VAL A 5 2.09 -12.65 -7.76
CA VAL A 5 1.46 -11.32 -7.83
C VAL A 5 1.67 -10.81 -9.24
N VAL A 6 0.57 -10.47 -9.90
CA VAL A 6 0.62 -9.81 -11.20
C VAL A 6 1.26 -8.45 -11.02
N ALA A 7 2.35 -8.21 -11.74
CA ALA A 7 3.06 -6.94 -11.75
C ALA A 7 3.52 -6.62 -13.17
N GLY A 8 3.53 -5.33 -13.53
CA GLY A 8 3.91 -4.92 -14.87
C GLY A 8 4.00 -3.41 -15.04
N ILE A 9 4.29 -2.99 -16.27
CA ILE A 9 4.27 -1.59 -16.69
C ILE A 9 3.06 -1.42 -17.60
N ASP A 10 2.20 -0.46 -17.30
CA ASP A 10 1.03 -0.19 -18.13
C ASP A 10 1.35 0.68 -19.36
N LYS A 11 0.34 0.97 -20.17
CA LYS A 11 0.45 1.81 -21.38
C LYS A 11 0.84 3.26 -21.11
N GLU A 12 0.73 3.73 -19.87
CA GLU A 12 1.10 5.08 -19.43
C GLU A 12 2.50 5.11 -18.79
N ASN A 13 3.24 4.00 -18.85
CA ASN A 13 4.53 3.78 -18.22
C ASN A 13 4.49 3.78 -16.69
N GLN A 14 3.33 3.49 -16.10
CA GLN A 14 3.19 3.34 -14.66
C GLN A 14 3.49 1.89 -14.26
N VAL A 15 4.33 1.72 -13.24
CA VAL A 15 4.56 0.41 -12.62
C VAL A 15 3.33 0.07 -11.79
N ARG A 16 2.71 -1.07 -12.06
CA ARG A 16 1.55 -1.56 -11.32
C ARG A 16 1.80 -2.91 -10.68
N ILE A 17 1.20 -3.11 -9.52
CA ILE A 17 1.08 -4.41 -8.85
C ILE A 17 -0.39 -4.68 -8.54
N GLU A 18 -0.81 -5.93 -8.67
CA GLU A 18 -2.13 -6.36 -8.23
C GLU A 18 -2.17 -6.45 -6.71
N ILE A 19 -3.16 -5.80 -6.11
CA ILE A 19 -3.48 -5.91 -4.70
C ILE A 19 -4.99 -6.13 -4.54
N THR A 20 -5.39 -6.76 -3.45
CA THR A 20 -6.79 -6.85 -3.06
C THR A 20 -7.03 -5.97 -1.85
N ILE A 21 -7.95 -5.02 -1.96
CA ILE A 21 -8.38 -4.20 -0.84
C ILE A 21 -9.59 -4.89 -0.20
N ASN A 22 -9.48 -5.23 1.08
CA ASN A 22 -10.52 -5.91 1.84
C ASN A 22 -11.25 -4.89 2.71
N GLY A 23 -12.48 -4.57 2.30
CA GLY A 23 -13.40 -3.74 3.08
C GLY A 23 -14.25 -4.55 4.04
N LEU A 24 -15.20 -3.88 4.71
CA LEU A 24 -16.04 -4.50 5.74
C LEU A 24 -16.99 -5.55 5.15
N TYR A 25 -17.51 -5.30 3.95
CA TYR A 25 -18.53 -6.13 3.31
C TYR A 25 -18.11 -6.71 1.96
N LYS A 26 -17.02 -6.22 1.38
CA LYS A 26 -16.54 -6.65 0.06
C LYS A 26 -15.04 -6.48 -0.07
N SER A 27 -14.45 -7.30 -0.94
CA SER A 27 -13.05 -7.21 -1.34
C SER A 27 -12.98 -7.07 -2.85
N ASN A 28 -12.10 -6.19 -3.34
CA ASN A 28 -11.88 -5.97 -4.76
C ASN A 28 -10.39 -5.95 -5.08
N SER A 29 -10.02 -6.52 -6.23
CA SER A 29 -8.66 -6.44 -6.77
C SER A 29 -8.45 -5.18 -7.61
N TYR A 30 -7.29 -4.57 -7.48
CA TYR A 30 -6.90 -3.35 -8.19
C TYR A 30 -5.47 -3.47 -8.71
N GLY A 31 -5.24 -2.96 -9.93
CA GLY A 31 -3.88 -2.68 -10.41
C GLY A 31 -3.40 -1.37 -9.81
N ALA A 32 -2.75 -1.43 -8.65
CA ALA A 32 -2.28 -0.25 -7.93
C ALA A 32 -0.96 0.24 -8.50
N VAL A 33 -0.84 1.57 -8.64
CA VAL A 33 0.38 2.23 -9.07
C VAL A 33 1.39 2.17 -7.94
N VAL A 34 2.62 1.79 -8.24
CA VAL A 34 3.74 1.84 -7.31
C VAL A 34 4.24 3.28 -7.21
N ASP A 35 4.14 3.88 -6.03
CA ASP A 35 4.65 5.22 -5.74
C ASP A 35 5.77 5.13 -4.70
N THR A 36 7.02 5.10 -5.17
CA THR A 36 8.20 5.08 -4.30
C THR A 36 8.49 6.42 -3.64
N GLY A 37 7.83 7.50 -4.08
CA GLY A 37 7.90 8.83 -3.46
C GLY A 37 6.95 8.99 -2.26
N TYR A 38 5.95 8.12 -2.15
CA TYR A 38 5.02 8.10 -1.03
C TYR A 38 5.49 7.20 0.12
N SER A 39 5.63 7.78 1.31
CA SER A 39 6.13 7.06 2.49
C SER A 39 5.10 6.16 3.17
N GLY A 40 3.80 6.38 2.95
CA GLY A 40 2.72 5.59 3.57
C GLY A 40 2.42 4.28 2.82
N GLY A 41 1.39 3.55 3.26
CA GLY A 41 1.08 2.22 2.72
C GLY A 41 0.23 2.26 1.45
N LEU A 42 -0.91 2.96 1.49
CA LEU A 42 -1.90 2.96 0.42
C LEU A 42 -2.58 4.33 0.31
N VAL A 43 -2.86 4.75 -0.93
CA VAL A 43 -3.80 5.82 -1.25
C VAL A 43 -4.90 5.24 -2.11
N LEU A 44 -6.16 5.66 -1.90
CA LEU A 44 -7.26 5.32 -2.79
C LEU A 44 -8.28 6.45 -2.91
N PRO A 45 -9.12 6.46 -3.97
CA PRO A 45 -10.20 7.42 -4.12
C PRO A 45 -11.27 7.28 -3.03
N LEU A 46 -11.92 8.39 -2.66
CA LEU A 46 -12.97 8.40 -1.62
C LEU A 46 -14.14 7.51 -1.98
N THR A 47 -14.53 7.52 -3.25
CA THR A 47 -15.61 6.68 -3.77
C THR A 47 -15.30 5.21 -3.52
N MET A 48 -14.07 4.75 -3.77
CA MET A 48 -13.66 3.37 -3.50
C MET A 48 -13.67 3.05 -2.01
N ALA A 49 -13.19 3.95 -1.16
CA ALA A 49 -13.19 3.76 0.29
C ALA A 49 -14.61 3.61 0.85
N VAL A 50 -15.54 4.46 0.42
CA VAL A 50 -16.97 4.38 0.79
C VAL A 50 -17.59 3.10 0.27
N ASP A 51 -17.34 2.79 -1.00
CA ASP A 51 -17.86 1.60 -1.66
C ASP A 51 -17.44 0.31 -0.95
N LEU A 52 -16.18 0.23 -0.50
CA LEU A 52 -15.63 -0.89 0.26
C LEU A 52 -16.11 -0.92 1.72
N GLY A 53 -16.74 0.15 2.21
CA GLY A 53 -17.16 0.28 3.60
C GLY A 53 -15.98 0.40 4.56
N LEU A 54 -14.92 1.13 4.16
CA LEU A 54 -13.78 1.38 5.03
C LEU A 54 -14.17 2.33 6.17
N GLU A 55 -13.59 2.11 7.35
CA GLU A 55 -13.83 2.95 8.52
C GLU A 55 -12.85 4.13 8.55
N LYS A 56 -13.39 5.36 8.63
CA LYS A 56 -12.58 6.56 8.84
C LYS A 56 -12.09 6.60 10.28
N VAL A 57 -10.78 6.67 10.45
CA VAL A 57 -10.15 6.72 11.78
C VAL A 57 -9.52 8.06 12.13
N GLY A 58 -9.38 8.96 11.16
CA GLY A 58 -8.89 10.30 11.42
C GLY A 58 -8.51 11.08 10.18
N SER A 59 -7.42 11.81 10.31
CA SER A 59 -6.79 12.57 9.23
C SER A 59 -5.29 12.67 9.46
N SER A 60 -4.52 12.77 8.38
CA SER A 60 -3.07 12.94 8.42
C SER A 60 -2.65 14.16 7.60
N ALA A 61 -1.68 14.93 8.12
CA ALA A 61 -1.03 15.97 7.35
C ALA A 61 0.08 15.33 6.49
N VAL A 62 0.02 15.51 5.18
CA VAL A 62 1.01 14.99 4.23
C VAL A 62 1.60 16.11 3.41
N THR A 63 2.87 15.95 3.05
CA THR A 63 3.55 16.79 2.07
C THR A 63 3.43 16.12 0.71
N LEU A 64 2.83 16.81 -0.27
CA LEU A 64 2.68 16.32 -1.63
C LEU A 64 3.98 16.52 -2.43
N ALA A 65 4.03 15.95 -3.64
CA ALA A 65 5.18 16.05 -4.52
C ALA A 65 5.55 17.50 -4.92
N ASP A 66 4.59 18.42 -4.87
CA ASP A 66 4.80 19.85 -5.12
C ASP A 66 5.29 20.63 -3.88
N GLY A 67 5.50 19.94 -2.76
CA GLY A 67 5.90 20.52 -1.47
C GLY A 67 4.74 21.13 -0.67
N SER A 68 3.51 21.13 -1.20
CA SER A 68 2.35 21.61 -0.46
C SER A 68 1.98 20.64 0.66
N VAL A 69 1.44 21.17 1.77
CA VAL A 69 0.93 20.36 2.88
C VAL A 69 -0.58 20.31 2.82
N GLN A 70 -1.14 19.10 2.86
CA GLN A 70 -2.59 18.87 2.89
C GLN A 70 -2.97 17.97 4.06
N VAL A 71 -4.15 18.21 4.62
CA VAL A 71 -4.75 17.34 5.64
C VAL A 71 -5.76 16.42 4.95
N LEU A 72 -5.43 15.13 4.88
CA LEU A 72 -6.23 14.12 4.18
C LEU A 72 -6.93 13.19 5.16
N PRO A 73 -8.16 12.73 4.86
CA PRO A 73 -8.82 11.69 5.63
C PRO A 73 -8.01 10.40 5.66
N ALA A 74 -7.95 9.77 6.83
CA ALA A 74 -7.31 8.48 7.04
C ALA A 74 -8.34 7.40 7.39
N PHE A 75 -8.19 6.23 6.81
CA PHE A 75 -9.07 5.07 6.97
C PHE A 75 -8.26 3.83 7.37
N LEU A 76 -8.88 2.92 8.12
CA LEU A 76 -8.31 1.59 8.35
C LEU A 76 -8.64 0.67 7.18
N CYS A 77 -7.64 -0.10 6.77
CA CYS A 77 -7.74 -0.96 5.61
C CYS A 77 -6.91 -2.24 5.79
N LYS A 78 -7.44 -3.36 5.28
CA LYS A 78 -6.69 -4.60 5.10
C LYS A 78 -6.36 -4.79 3.64
N VAL A 79 -5.08 -4.86 3.30
CA VAL A 79 -4.62 -5.10 1.92
C VAL A 79 -4.01 -6.48 1.81
N SER A 80 -4.47 -7.27 0.85
CA SER A 80 -3.82 -8.51 0.46
C SER A 80 -2.89 -8.26 -0.72
N VAL A 81 -1.67 -8.76 -0.63
CA VAL A 81 -0.71 -8.83 -1.74
C VAL A 81 -0.35 -10.30 -1.90
N GLY A 82 -0.90 -10.93 -2.94
CA GLY A 82 -1.00 -12.39 -3.01
C GLY A 82 -1.72 -12.93 -1.77
N GLU A 83 -1.10 -13.89 -1.08
CA GLU A 83 -1.66 -14.51 0.13
C GLU A 83 -1.38 -13.74 1.43
N THR A 84 -0.59 -12.66 1.38
CA THR A 84 -0.21 -11.91 2.58
C THR A 84 -1.15 -10.77 2.85
N ILE A 85 -1.70 -10.69 4.05
CA ILE A 85 -2.58 -9.61 4.49
C ILE A 85 -1.80 -8.63 5.37
N HIS A 86 -1.98 -7.33 5.10
CA HIS A 86 -1.40 -6.23 5.86
C HIS A 86 -2.50 -5.33 6.41
N ASP A 87 -2.42 -5.02 7.69
CA ASP A 87 -3.21 -3.94 8.30
C ASP A 87 -2.47 -2.62 8.06
N ILE A 88 -3.07 -1.70 7.30
CA ILE A 88 -2.45 -0.42 6.95
C ILE A 88 -3.43 0.73 7.15
N SER A 89 -2.87 1.91 7.49
CA SER A 89 -3.61 3.16 7.36
C SER A 89 -3.56 3.62 5.92
N THR A 90 -4.73 3.98 5.36
CA THR A 90 -4.81 4.49 4.00
C THR A 90 -5.30 5.93 3.99
N LEU A 91 -4.71 6.73 3.11
CA LEU A 91 -5.17 8.09 2.86
C LEU A 91 -6.10 8.12 1.65
N VAL A 92 -7.03 9.06 1.69
CA VAL A 92 -8.00 9.21 0.62
C VAL A 92 -7.70 10.46 -0.19
N LEU A 93 -7.29 10.27 -1.45
CA LEU A 93 -6.93 11.32 -2.39
C LEU A 93 -6.97 10.78 -3.83
N GLY A 94 -7.20 11.68 -4.80
CA GLY A 94 -7.01 11.38 -6.22
C GLY A 94 -8.04 10.42 -6.81
N ASN A 95 -7.67 9.79 -7.90
CA ASN A 95 -8.51 8.93 -8.74
C ASN A 95 -7.91 7.53 -8.99
N GLU A 96 -6.70 7.26 -8.50
CA GLU A 96 -6.01 5.99 -8.64
C GLU A 96 -5.67 5.37 -7.29
N VAL A 97 -5.49 4.05 -7.27
CA VAL A 97 -4.96 3.34 -6.11
C VAL A 97 -3.44 3.39 -6.18
N LEU A 98 -2.79 3.94 -5.15
CA LEU A 98 -1.33 4.00 -5.03
C LEU A 98 -0.86 3.10 -3.90
N VAL A 99 0.23 2.38 -4.12
CA VAL A 99 0.96 1.63 -3.09
C VAL A 99 2.29 2.33 -2.82
N GLY A 100 2.51 2.67 -1.56
CA GLY A 100 3.73 3.36 -1.11
C GLY A 100 4.69 2.48 -0.33
N MET A 101 5.76 3.11 0.16
CA MET A 101 6.93 2.45 0.74
C MET A 101 6.62 1.66 2.02
N GLU A 102 5.62 2.06 2.81
CA GLU A 102 5.25 1.33 4.04
C GLU A 102 4.72 -0.09 3.73
N LEU A 103 4.02 -0.29 2.61
CA LEU A 103 3.59 -1.61 2.19
C LEU A 103 4.74 -2.34 1.48
N LEU A 104 5.45 -1.64 0.59
CA LEU A 104 6.50 -2.21 -0.26
C LEU A 104 7.73 -2.69 0.52
N GLN A 105 8.02 -2.14 1.70
CA GLN A 105 9.16 -2.56 2.53
C GLN A 105 9.11 -4.05 2.93
N ASN A 106 7.95 -4.71 2.83
CA ASN A 106 7.79 -6.14 3.09
C ASN A 106 8.17 -7.02 1.89
N TYR A 107 8.53 -6.41 0.76
CA TYR A 107 8.77 -7.06 -0.52
C TYR A 107 10.08 -6.60 -1.14
N ARG A 108 10.67 -7.47 -1.93
CA ARG A 108 11.67 -7.11 -2.94
C ARG A 108 10.94 -6.78 -4.23
N LEU A 109 10.94 -5.49 -4.57
CA LEU A 109 10.49 -4.98 -5.85
C LEU A 109 11.69 -4.82 -6.80
N CYS A 110 11.60 -5.38 -8.00
CA CYS A 110 12.56 -5.16 -9.09
C CYS A 110 11.81 -4.58 -10.29
N ILE A 111 12.35 -3.51 -10.87
CA ILE A 111 11.80 -2.83 -12.04
C ILE A 111 12.92 -2.74 -13.07
N ALA A 112 12.71 -3.32 -14.26
CA ALA A 112 13.61 -3.25 -15.39
C ALA A 112 12.84 -2.74 -16.62
N PRO A 113 12.69 -1.40 -16.79
CA PRO A 113 11.84 -0.82 -17.83
C PRO A 113 12.28 -1.16 -19.24
N SER A 114 13.59 -1.20 -19.51
CA SER A 114 14.14 -1.59 -20.80
C SER A 114 13.80 -3.03 -21.20
N MET A 115 13.44 -3.86 -20.23
CA MET A 115 13.02 -5.25 -20.43
C MET A 115 11.50 -5.43 -20.32
N GLY A 116 10.76 -4.38 -19.91
CA GLY A 116 9.33 -4.49 -19.60
C GLY A 116 9.03 -5.37 -18.39
N VAL A 117 10.02 -5.60 -17.51
CA VAL A 117 9.89 -6.55 -16.39
C VAL A 117 9.65 -5.80 -15.08
N VAL A 118 8.64 -6.26 -14.34
CA VAL A 118 8.41 -5.90 -12.94
C VAL A 118 8.22 -7.19 -12.17
N THR A 119 8.91 -7.36 -11.05
CA THR A 119 8.73 -8.51 -10.18
C THR A 119 8.58 -8.08 -8.74
N LEU A 120 7.65 -8.71 -8.03
CA LEU A 120 7.47 -8.57 -6.60
C LEU A 120 7.65 -9.93 -5.94
N SER A 121 8.54 -10.02 -4.96
CA SER A 121 8.74 -11.24 -4.17
C SER A 121 8.79 -10.91 -2.68
N GLN A 122 8.29 -11.79 -1.82
CA GLN A 122 8.42 -11.63 -0.37
C GLN A 122 9.89 -11.58 0.04
N ASP A 123 10.24 -10.62 0.89
CA ASP A 123 11.52 -10.66 1.59
C ASP A 123 11.36 -11.38 2.94
N LYS A 124 11.84 -12.63 3.04
CA LYS A 124 11.78 -13.40 4.28
C LYS A 124 12.50 -12.72 5.45
N GLN A 125 13.52 -11.88 5.19
CA GLN A 125 14.22 -11.14 6.24
C GLN A 125 13.47 -9.87 6.66
N GLY A 126 12.77 -9.22 5.72
CA GLY A 126 11.91 -8.06 6.01
C GLY A 126 10.74 -8.41 6.93
N VAL A 127 10.15 -9.61 6.75
CA VAL A 127 9.04 -10.11 7.58
C VAL A 127 9.46 -10.25 9.06
N GLU A 128 10.66 -10.78 9.35
CA GLU A 128 11.17 -10.90 10.73
C GLU A 128 11.44 -9.53 11.37
N TYR A 129 11.98 -8.57 10.62
CA TYR A 129 12.24 -7.22 11.11
C TYR A 129 10.94 -6.45 11.40
N THR A 130 9.95 -6.53 10.52
CA THR A 130 8.63 -5.91 10.74
C THR A 130 7.92 -6.54 11.94
N GLN A 131 7.98 -7.87 12.09
CA GLN A 131 7.46 -8.57 13.27
C GLN A 131 8.16 -8.13 14.57
N LEU A 132 9.48 -7.95 14.53
CA LEU A 132 10.24 -7.43 15.65
C LEU A 132 9.82 -6.00 16.01
N ILE A 133 9.75 -5.07 15.05
CA ILE A 133 9.32 -3.68 15.30
C ILE A 133 7.89 -3.65 15.85
N ASN A 134 6.96 -4.42 15.28
CA ASN A 134 5.59 -4.47 15.77
C ASN A 134 5.51 -5.06 17.18
N SER A 135 6.36 -6.04 17.51
CA SER A 135 6.47 -6.57 18.87
C SER A 135 7.05 -5.53 19.84
N LEU A 136 8.06 -4.78 19.41
CA LEU A 136 8.65 -3.69 20.20
C LEU A 136 7.67 -2.53 20.42
N ARG A 137 6.86 -2.17 19.42
CA ARG A 137 5.79 -1.15 19.55
C ARG A 137 4.72 -1.59 20.55
N LYS A 138 4.30 -2.86 20.51
CA LYS A 138 3.35 -3.44 21.49
C LYS A 138 3.92 -3.44 22.91
N LEU A 139 5.20 -3.71 23.08
CA LEU A 139 5.88 -3.70 24.39
C LEU A 139 6.12 -2.29 24.95
N THR A 140 6.29 -1.28 24.08
CA THR A 140 6.60 0.10 24.48
C THR A 140 5.37 0.98 24.69
N GLY A 141 4.15 0.45 24.46
CA GLY A 141 2.90 1.15 24.76
C GLY A 141 2.64 2.42 23.94
N ARG A 142 3.45 2.68 22.89
CA ARG A 142 3.22 3.79 21.96
C ARG A 142 2.17 3.38 20.93
N TYR A 143 0.91 3.46 21.34
CA TYR A 143 -0.20 3.62 20.41
C TYR A 143 -0.06 4.99 19.73
N GLN A 144 -0.06 5.01 18.40
CA GLN A 144 -0.54 6.17 17.65
C GLN A 144 -1.97 5.85 17.22
#